data_AF-A0A8T4QCI6-F1
#
_entry.id   AF-A0A8T4QCI6-F1
#
_cell.length_a   1.000
_cell.length_b   1.000
_cell.length_c   1.000
_cell.angle_alpha   90.00
_cell.angle_beta   90.00
_cell.angle_gamma   90.00
#
_symmetry.space_group_name_H-M   'P 1'
#
loop_
_entity.id
_entity.type
_entity.pdbx_description
1 polymer ?
#
loop_
_entity_poly.entity_id
_entity_poly.type
_entity_poly.pdbx_seq_one_letter_code
_entity_poly.pdbx_strand_id
1 'polypeptide(L)'
;MKPIFKKNSAEIVNSLFQSLLVTYLILLLIEELQKGFVSIYLNLNYLLILVIIAGILDVFSEQPKLKKEKATKKDYALIIFLGVLGFAIIKYKTYALGWISWLISAIAGILIILLSFLVLEEDEKKP
;
A
#
# COMPACT_ATOMS: atom_id res chain seq x y z
N MET A 1 -10.35 -19.69 31.26
CA MET A 1 -11.39 -19.65 30.20
C MET A 1 -11.35 -18.39 29.33
N LYS A 2 -10.17 -17.77 29.08
CA LYS A 2 -10.00 -16.48 28.37
C LYS A 2 -9.23 -16.47 27.02
N PRO A 3 -8.59 -17.54 26.51
CA PRO A 3 -7.74 -17.41 25.32
C PRO A 3 -8.47 -17.44 23.96
N ILE A 4 -9.74 -17.86 23.91
CA ILE A 4 -10.45 -18.07 22.63
C ILE A 4 -11.02 -16.77 22.06
N PHE A 5 -11.51 -15.84 22.91
CA PHE A 5 -12.02 -14.55 22.44
C PHE A 5 -10.91 -13.61 21.92
N LYS A 6 -9.73 -13.63 22.54
CA LYS A 6 -8.60 -12.73 22.16
C LYS A 6 -8.11 -12.98 20.73
N LYS A 7 -8.16 -14.23 20.25
CA LYS A 7 -7.67 -14.62 18.92
C LYS A 7 -8.56 -14.10 17.80
N ASN A 8 -9.89 -14.20 17.95
CA ASN A 8 -10.83 -13.67 16.94
C ASN A 8 -10.82 -12.14 16.89
N SER A 9 -10.69 -11.47 18.04
CA SER A 9 -10.60 -10.01 18.08
C SER A 9 -9.37 -9.48 17.34
N ALA A 10 -8.22 -10.13 17.51
CA ALA A 10 -6.98 -9.73 16.84
C ALA A 10 -7.08 -9.83 15.30
N GLU A 11 -7.66 -10.91 14.80
CA GLU A 11 -7.83 -11.14 13.36
C GLU A 11 -8.78 -10.10 12.71
N ILE A 12 -9.84 -9.73 13.43
CA ILE A 12 -10.76 -8.65 13.02
C ILE A 12 -10.02 -7.30 13.01
N VAL A 13 -9.25 -6.98 14.05
CA VAL A 13 -8.49 -5.73 14.13
C VAL A 13 -7.48 -5.61 13.00
N ASN A 14 -6.73 -6.67 12.68
CA ASN A 14 -5.81 -6.69 11.54
C ASN A 14 -6.55 -6.48 10.22
N SER A 15 -7.63 -7.22 9.98
CA SER A 15 -8.38 -7.11 8.73
C SER A 15 -8.99 -5.71 8.55
N LEU A 16 -9.48 -5.11 9.64
CA LEU A 16 -9.97 -3.74 9.67
C LEU A 16 -8.84 -2.73 9.42
N PHE A 17 -7.69 -2.89 10.08
CA PHE A 17 -6.52 -2.03 9.88
C PHE A 17 -6.04 -2.10 8.43
N GLN A 18 -5.84 -3.30 7.88
CA GLN A 18 -5.42 -3.51 6.49
C GLN A 18 -6.42 -2.87 5.51
N SER A 19 -7.73 -3.10 5.71
CA SER A 19 -8.77 -2.50 4.86
C SER A 19 -8.78 -0.97 4.95
N LEU A 20 -8.68 -0.40 6.16
CA LEU A 20 -8.60 1.04 6.40
C LEU A 20 -7.34 1.65 5.78
N LEU A 21 -6.19 1.01 5.94
CA LEU A 21 -4.92 1.46 5.38
C LEU A 21 -4.98 1.48 3.86
N VAL A 22 -5.41 0.40 3.22
CA VAL A 22 -5.54 0.32 1.76
C VAL A 22 -6.53 1.37 1.25
N THR A 23 -7.68 1.51 1.91
CA THR A 23 -8.69 2.53 1.55
C THR A 23 -8.10 3.94 1.66
N TYR A 24 -7.39 4.23 2.76
CA TYR A 24 -6.73 5.51 2.97
C TYR A 24 -5.68 5.80 1.89
N LEU A 25 -4.83 4.83 1.55
CA LEU A 25 -3.81 5.00 0.51
C LEU A 25 -4.42 5.25 -0.86
N ILE A 26 -5.51 4.56 -1.23
CA ILE A 26 -6.22 4.79 -2.49
C ILE A 26 -6.82 6.21 -2.51
N LEU A 27 -7.49 6.62 -1.44
CA LEU A 27 -8.07 7.96 -1.35
C LEU A 27 -7.00 9.05 -1.39
N LEU A 28 -5.88 8.84 -0.71
CA LEU A 28 -4.73 9.73 -0.73
C LEU A 28 -4.16 9.86 -2.16
N LEU A 29 -4.03 8.75 -2.87
CA LEU A 29 -3.54 8.73 -4.24
C LEU A 29 -4.47 9.51 -5.18
N ILE A 30 -5.79 9.35 -5.02
CA ILE A 30 -6.79 10.11 -5.79
C ILE A 30 -6.69 11.62 -5.49
N GLU A 31 -6.61 12.01 -4.21
CA GLU A 31 -6.45 13.41 -3.81
C GLU A 31 -5.15 14.03 -4.34
N GLU A 32 -4.06 13.24 -4.39
CA GLU A 32 -2.76 13.69 -4.88
C GLU A 32 -2.71 13.82 -6.41
N LEU A 33 -3.53 13.06 -7.13
CA LEU A 33 -3.76 13.21 -8.58
C LEU A 33 -4.68 14.39 -8.89
N GLN A 34 -5.70 14.62 -8.05
CA GLN A 34 -6.66 15.70 -8.20
C GLN A 34 -7.04 16.28 -6.84
N LYS A 35 -6.42 17.42 -6.49
CA LYS A 35 -6.70 18.15 -5.25
C LYS A 35 -8.18 18.52 -5.17
N GLY A 36 -8.79 18.31 -4.01
CA GLY A 36 -10.19 18.62 -3.76
C GLY A 36 -11.15 17.43 -3.97
N PHE A 37 -10.77 16.40 -4.71
CA PHE A 37 -11.74 15.36 -5.11
C PHE A 37 -12.29 14.57 -3.93
N VAL A 38 -11.42 14.17 -3.00
CA VAL A 38 -11.81 13.43 -1.79
C VAL A 38 -12.10 14.41 -0.67
N SER A 39 -11.28 15.46 -0.54
CA SER A 39 -11.39 16.43 0.57
C SER A 39 -12.70 17.23 0.59
N ILE A 40 -13.44 17.31 -0.53
CA ILE A 40 -14.81 17.87 -0.58
C ILE A 40 -15.79 17.05 0.27
N TYR A 41 -15.66 15.73 0.31
CA TYR A 41 -16.60 14.84 0.99
C TYR A 41 -16.05 14.29 2.32
N LEU A 42 -14.74 14.13 2.40
CA LEU A 42 -14.10 13.45 3.53
C LEU A 42 -12.73 14.07 3.82
N ASN A 43 -12.53 14.50 5.07
CA ASN A 43 -11.24 15.00 5.50
C ASN A 43 -10.27 13.83 5.78
N LEU A 44 -9.28 13.70 4.91
CA LEU A 44 -8.26 12.64 4.96
C LEU A 44 -7.48 12.62 6.28
N ASN A 45 -7.33 13.76 6.97
CA ASN A 45 -6.62 13.78 8.26
C ASN A 45 -7.37 13.01 9.35
N TYR A 46 -8.71 13.08 9.38
CA TYR A 46 -9.49 12.30 10.34
C TYR A 46 -9.42 10.81 10.02
N LEU A 47 -9.43 10.44 8.75
CA LEU A 47 -9.24 9.05 8.33
C LEU A 47 -7.83 8.54 8.67
N LEU A 48 -6.80 9.38 8.50
CA LEU A 48 -5.43 9.05 8.89
C LEU A 48 -5.32 8.78 10.39
N ILE A 49 -5.92 9.64 11.23
CA ILE A 49 -5.94 9.43 12.68
C ILE A 49 -6.59 8.07 13.01
N LEU A 50 -7.70 7.72 12.36
CA LEU A 50 -8.35 6.43 12.53
C LEU A 50 -7.44 5.26 12.13
N VAL A 51 -6.76 5.36 10.99
CA VAL A 51 -5.80 4.35 10.50
C VAL A 51 -4.65 4.18 11.50
N ILE A 52 -4.12 5.28 12.04
CA ILE A 52 -3.04 5.24 13.03
C ILE A 52 -3.50 4.53 14.30
N ILE A 53 -4.68 4.89 14.84
CA ILE A 53 -5.23 4.23 16.03
C ILE A 53 -5.43 2.73 15.78
N ALA A 54 -6.02 2.36 14.63
CA ALA A 54 -6.21 0.97 14.25
C ALA A 54 -4.87 0.22 14.12
N GLY A 55 -3.85 0.85 13.53
CA GLY A 55 -2.52 0.27 13.38
C GLY A 55 -1.81 0.07 14.71
N ILE A 56 -1.95 1.02 15.65
CA ILE A 56 -1.43 0.86 17.02
C ILE A 56 -2.11 -0.35 17.69
N LEU A 57 -3.44 -0.44 17.62
CA LEU A 57 -4.19 -1.58 18.19
C LEU A 57 -3.82 -2.92 17.54
N ASP A 58 -3.54 -2.93 16.25
CA ASP A 58 -3.10 -4.11 15.52
C ASP A 58 -1.72 -4.59 15.98
N VAL A 59 -0.74 -3.69 16.12
CA VAL A 59 0.61 -4.02 16.61
C VAL A 59 0.59 -4.62 18.02
N PHE A 60 -0.30 -4.13 18.89
CA PHE A 60 -0.47 -4.69 20.23
C PHE A 60 -1.29 -5.99 20.28
N SER A 61 -1.93 -6.35 19.17
CA SER A 61 -2.63 -7.63 19.04
C SER A 61 -1.63 -8.71 18.63
N GLU A 62 -1.44 -9.73 19.47
CA GLU A 62 -0.56 -10.86 19.13
C GLU A 62 -1.19 -11.69 18.01
N GLN A 63 -0.77 -11.43 16.78
CA GLN A 63 -1.23 -12.11 15.57
C GLN A 63 -0.49 -13.45 15.37
N PRO A 64 -1.16 -14.54 14.97
CA PRO A 64 -0.48 -15.68 14.36
C PRO A 64 0.15 -15.22 13.03
N LYS A 65 1.44 -15.50 12.83
CA LYS A 65 2.15 -15.17 11.59
C LYS A 65 1.36 -15.71 10.39
N LEU A 66 0.93 -14.82 9.49
CA LEU A 66 0.36 -15.21 8.20
C LEU A 66 1.35 -16.16 7.52
N LYS A 67 0.88 -17.36 7.15
CA LYS A 67 1.69 -18.32 6.40
C LYS A 67 2.01 -17.69 5.05
N LYS A 68 3.29 -17.40 4.83
CA LYS A 68 3.79 -16.83 3.59
C LYS A 68 3.63 -17.87 2.48
N GLU A 69 2.82 -17.55 1.48
CA GLU A 69 2.78 -18.33 0.24
C GLU A 69 3.99 -17.99 -0.62
N LYS A 70 4.43 -18.95 -1.43
CA LYS A 70 5.57 -18.76 -2.34
C LYS A 70 5.18 -17.78 -3.45
N ALA A 71 6.15 -16.99 -3.90
CA ALA A 71 5.96 -16.06 -5.01
C ALA A 71 5.39 -16.80 -6.24
N THR A 72 4.26 -16.30 -6.72
CA THR A 72 3.55 -16.85 -7.87
C THR A 72 3.82 -15.98 -9.09
N LYS A 73 3.68 -16.54 -10.31
CA LYS A 73 3.79 -15.78 -11.57
C LYS A 73 2.87 -14.54 -11.62
N LYS A 74 1.79 -14.54 -10.84
CA LYS A 74 0.87 -13.40 -10.68
C LYS A 74 1.53 -12.22 -9.95
N ASP A 75 2.42 -12.48 -9.00
CA ASP A 75 3.12 -11.43 -8.25
C ASP A 75 4.08 -10.68 -9.15
N TYR A 76 4.83 -11.39 -10.00
CA TYR A 76 5.66 -10.74 -11.02
C TYR A 76 4.85 -9.92 -12.02
N ALA A 77 3.69 -10.41 -12.47
CA ALA A 77 2.80 -9.64 -13.33
C ALA A 77 2.28 -8.37 -12.63
N LEU A 78 1.95 -8.47 -11.34
CA LEU A 78 1.53 -7.34 -10.50
C LEU A 78 2.66 -6.32 -10.33
N ILE A 79 3.90 -6.76 -10.12
CA ILE A 79 5.08 -5.88 -10.00
C ILE A 79 5.29 -5.07 -11.28
N ILE A 80 5.25 -5.73 -12.44
CA ILE A 80 5.40 -5.04 -13.73
C ILE A 80 4.24 -4.06 -13.93
N PHE A 81 3.01 -4.49 -13.62
CA PHE A 81 1.83 -3.63 -13.71
C PHE A 81 1.95 -2.39 -12.81
N LEU A 82 2.38 -2.55 -11.55
CA LEU A 82 2.61 -1.43 -10.61
C LEU A 82 3.70 -0.48 -11.12
N GLY A 83 4.77 -1.00 -11.72
CA GLY A 83 5.82 -0.19 -12.33
C GLY A 83 5.30 0.67 -13.49
N VAL A 84 4.51 0.08 -14.39
CA VAL A 84 3.88 0.79 -15.52
C VAL A 84 2.85 1.81 -15.02
N LEU A 85 2.04 1.45 -14.04
CA LEU A 85 1.04 2.32 -13.44
C LEU A 85 1.70 3.52 -12.72
N GLY A 86 2.78 3.27 -11.97
CA GLY A 86 3.58 4.31 -11.34
C GLY A 86 4.24 5.24 -12.36
N PHE A 87 4.80 4.69 -13.44
CA PHE A 87 5.32 5.48 -14.56
C PHE A 87 4.24 6.40 -15.14
N ALA A 88 3.05 5.86 -15.44
CA ALA A 88 1.94 6.62 -16.03
C ALA A 88 1.46 7.76 -15.10
N ILE A 89 1.30 7.47 -13.80
CA ILE A 89 0.92 8.46 -12.79
C ILE A 89 1.94 9.60 -12.71
N ILE A 90 3.23 9.27 -12.63
CA ILE A 90 4.30 10.26 -12.50
C ILE A 90 4.40 11.09 -13.78
N LYS A 91 4.30 10.46 -14.95
CA LYS A 91 4.31 11.16 -16.23
C LYS A 91 3.12 12.13 -16.35
N TYR A 92 1.92 11.70 -15.97
CA TYR A 92 0.74 12.56 -15.95
C TYR A 92 0.97 13.80 -15.09
N LYS A 93 1.51 13.63 -13.88
CA LYS A 93 1.75 14.72 -12.94
C LYS A 93 2.90 15.64 -13.35
N THR A 94 3.92 15.09 -13.99
CA THR A 94 5.12 15.84 -14.42
C THR A 94 5.04 16.30 -15.87
N TYR A 95 3.89 16.15 -16.55
CA TYR A 95 3.74 16.49 -17.97
C TYR A 95 4.19 17.92 -18.30
N ALA A 96 4.00 18.87 -17.38
CA ALA A 96 4.44 20.25 -17.51
C ALA A 96 5.97 20.42 -17.66
N LEU A 97 6.78 19.42 -17.28
CA LEU A 97 8.24 19.42 -17.39
C LEU A 97 8.76 18.97 -18.77
N GLY A 98 7.86 18.66 -19.72
CA GLY A 98 8.23 18.30 -21.10
C GLY A 98 9.10 17.04 -21.17
N TRP A 99 10.26 17.12 -21.85
CA TRP A 99 11.16 15.97 -22.04
C TRP A 99 11.69 15.39 -20.72
N ILE A 100 11.90 16.25 -19.71
CA ILE A 100 12.41 15.84 -18.39
C ILE A 100 11.40 14.89 -17.70
N SER A 101 10.11 15.03 -17.99
CA SER A 101 9.06 14.13 -17.49
C SER A 101 9.31 12.68 -17.88
N TRP A 102 9.77 12.41 -19.09
CA TRP A 102 10.07 11.05 -19.55
C TRP A 102 11.21 10.41 -18.76
N LEU A 103 12.26 11.17 -18.45
CA LEU A 103 13.39 10.68 -17.67
C LEU A 103 12.96 10.37 -16.22
N ILE A 104 12.27 11.31 -15.57
CA ILE A 104 11.83 11.16 -14.17
C ILE A 104 10.87 9.99 -14.03
N SER A 105 9.87 9.90 -14.91
CA SER A 105 8.89 8.80 -14.88
C SER A 105 9.56 7.46 -15.14
N ALA A 106 10.50 7.35 -16.08
CA ALA A 106 11.23 6.11 -16.37
C ALA A 106 12.05 5.64 -15.16
N ILE A 107 12.83 6.54 -14.55
CA ILE A 107 13.63 6.22 -13.36
C ILE A 107 12.72 5.78 -12.22
N ALA A 108 11.63 6.50 -11.97
CA ALA A 108 10.71 6.15 -10.89
C ALA A 108 9.99 4.82 -11.15
N GLY A 109 9.56 4.54 -12.38
CA GLY A 109 8.97 3.25 -12.74
C GLY A 109 9.94 2.08 -12.52
N ILE A 110 11.20 2.24 -12.90
CA ILE A 110 12.26 1.25 -12.65
C ILE A 110 12.47 1.05 -11.15
N LEU A 111 12.55 2.13 -10.37
CA LEU A 111 12.70 2.07 -8.92
C LEU A 111 11.54 1.32 -8.26
N ILE A 112 10.30 1.55 -8.69
CA ILE A 112 9.11 0.83 -8.18
C ILE A 112 9.25 -0.67 -8.43
N ILE A 113 9.67 -1.06 -9.65
CA ILE A 113 9.89 -2.47 -9.99
C ILE A 113 10.97 -3.09 -9.10
N LEU A 114 12.13 -2.43 -8.99
CA LEU A 114 13.25 -2.92 -8.18
C LEU A 114 12.89 -3.06 -6.70
N LEU A 115 12.21 -2.07 -6.13
CA LEU A 115 11.74 -2.13 -4.74
C LEU A 115 10.76 -3.29 -4.54
N SER A 116 9.84 -3.49 -5.49
CA SER A 116 8.87 -4.58 -5.38
C SER A 116 9.54 -5.96 -5.50
N PHE A 117 10.57 -6.09 -6.34
CA PHE A 117 11.41 -7.29 -6.41
C PHE A 117 12.18 -7.54 -5.11
N LEU A 118 12.77 -6.49 -4.52
CA LEU A 118 13.50 -6.59 -3.26
C LEU A 118 12.59 -7.10 -2.13
N VAL A 119 11.39 -6.54 -2.03
CA VAL A 119 10.37 -6.98 -1.06
C VAL A 119 9.97 -8.44 -1.29
N LEU A 120 9.76 -8.84 -2.56
CA LEU A 120 9.42 -10.22 -2.89
C LEU A 120 10.53 -11.22 -2.51
N GLU A 121 11.80 -10.86 -2.71
CA GLU A 121 12.95 -11.71 -2.36
C GLU A 121 13.12 -11.85 -0.83
N GLU A 122 12.88 -10.77 -0.06
CA GLU A 122 12.87 -10.82 1.41
C GLU A 122 11.83 -11.80 1.96
N ASP A 123 10.71 -11.97 1.26
CA ASP A 123 9.67 -12.92 1.61
C ASP A 123 10.06 -14.37 1.31
N GLU A 124 10.84 -14.63 0.25
CA GLU A 124 11.35 -15.96 -0.08
C GLU A 124 12.51 -16.41 0.81
N LYS A 125 13.34 -15.49 1.31
CA LYS A 125 14.57 -15.79 2.07
C LYS A 125 14.40 -16.05 3.57
N LYS A 126 13.18 -15.99 4.13
CA LYS A 126 12.93 -16.35 5.54
C LYS A 126 12.79 -17.88 5.68
N PRO A 127 13.72 -18.59 6.34
CA PRO A 127 13.59 -20.02 6.63
C PRO A 127 12.45 -20.31 7.61
#